data_AF-A0A3P8KSS0-F1
#
_entry.id   AF-A0A3P8KSS0-F1
#
_cell.length_a   1.000
_cell.length_b   1.000
_cell.length_c   1.000
_cell.angle_alpha   90.00
_cell.angle_beta   90.00
_cell.angle_gamma   90.00
#
_symmetry.space_group_name_H-M   'P 1'
#
loop_
_entity.id
_entity.type
_entity.pdbx_description
1 polymer ?
#
loop_
_entity_poly.entity_id
_entity_poly.type
_entity_poly.pdbx_seq_one_letter_code
_entity_poly.pdbx_strand_id
1 'polypeptide(L)'
;MLEFFSFYCPHCYQFEEVLHVSDNVKKKLPEGVKMTKYHVEFLGPLGKDLTQAWAVAMALGVEDRITVPMFEAVQKHKPCRPLPIFVKSSLMPA
;
A
#
# COMPACT_ATOMS: atom_id res chain seq x y z
N MET A 1 10.74 13.61 3.42
CA MET A 1 9.61 13.95 2.54
C MET A 1 8.43 13.07 2.91
N LEU A 2 7.24 13.66 3.07
CA LEU A 2 6.02 12.92 3.42
C LEU A 2 5.10 12.85 2.20
N GLU A 3 4.56 11.67 1.93
CA GLU A 3 3.54 11.47 0.91
C GLU A 3 2.29 10.83 1.53
N PHE A 4 1.13 11.37 1.19
CA PHE A 4 -0.15 10.82 1.58
C PHE A 4 -0.77 10.10 0.40
N PHE A 5 -1.22 8.87 0.60
CA PHE A 5 -1.84 8.07 -0.45
C PHE A 5 -3.01 7.25 0.07
N SER A 6 -3.82 6.72 -0.84
CA SER A 6 -4.84 5.74 -0.51
C SER A 6 -4.94 4.69 -1.59
N PHE A 7 -5.13 3.43 -1.18
CA PHE A 7 -5.35 2.32 -2.12
C PHE A 7 -6.63 2.49 -2.93
N TYR A 8 -7.61 3.24 -2.41
CA TYR A 8 -8.86 3.57 -3.10
C TYR A 8 -8.71 4.65 -4.19
N CYS A 9 -7.59 5.38 -4.22
CA CYS A 9 -7.41 6.47 -5.18
C CYS A 9 -6.77 5.95 -6.48
N PRO A 10 -7.49 5.98 -7.63
CA PRO A 10 -6.94 5.52 -8.91
C PRO A 10 -5.75 6.37 -9.37
N HIS A 11 -5.70 7.65 -8.99
CA HIS A 11 -4.56 8.51 -9.29
C HIS A 11 -3.31 8.10 -8.50
N CYS A 12 -3.46 7.67 -7.24
CA CYS A 12 -2.34 7.16 -6.44
C CYS A 12 -1.76 5.87 -7.04
N TYR A 13 -2.60 5.00 -7.60
CA TYR A 13 -2.13 3.79 -8.28
C TYR A 13 -1.30 4.11 -9.52
N GLN A 14 -1.75 5.04 -10.37
CA GLN A 14 -0.97 5.46 -11.53
C GLN A 14 0.36 6.12 -11.12
N PHE A 15 0.37 6.89 -10.04
CA PHE A 15 1.56 7.55 -9.54
C PHE A 15 2.64 6.54 -9.09
N GLU A 16 2.21 5.44 -8.48
CA GLU A 16 3.09 4.40 -7.97
C GLU A 16 3.50 3.39 -9.06
N GLU A 17 2.52 2.83 -9.78
CA GLU A 17 2.73 1.69 -10.68
C GLU A 17 3.04 2.10 -12.12
N VAL A 18 2.46 3.21 -12.60
CA VAL A 18 2.59 3.60 -14.03
C VAL A 18 3.73 4.60 -14.21
N LEU A 19 3.81 5.58 -13.31
CA LEU A 19 4.76 6.68 -13.41
C LEU A 19 5.98 6.49 -12.51
N HIS A 20 5.95 5.52 -11.59
CA HIS A 20 7.00 5.25 -10.61
C HIS A 20 7.55 6.53 -9.98
N VAL A 21 6.66 7.48 -9.69
CA VAL A 21 7.10 8.82 -9.26
C VAL A 21 7.78 8.71 -7.90
N SER A 22 7.25 7.86 -7.02
CA SER A 22 7.88 7.52 -5.74
C SER A 22 9.34 7.09 -5.89
N ASP A 23 9.65 6.21 -6.85
CA ASP A 23 11.02 5.74 -7.07
C ASP A 23 11.91 6.79 -7.71
N ASN A 24 11.37 7.58 -8.63
CA ASN A 24 12.09 8.70 -9.23
C ASN A 24 12.39 9.80 -8.21
N VAL A 25 11.48 10.05 -7.27
CA VAL A 25 11.67 10.98 -6.15
C VAL A 25 12.72 10.40 -5.20
N LYS A 26 12.63 9.13 -4.78
CA LYS A 26 13.66 8.46 -3.96
C LYS A 26 15.06 8.61 -4.57
N LYS A 27 15.20 8.48 -5.90
CA LYS A 27 16.49 8.62 -6.61
C LYS A 27 17.02 10.05 -6.70
N LYS A 28 16.15 11.06 -6.70
CA LYS A 28 16.52 12.48 -6.82
C LYS A 28 16.63 13.19 -5.47
N LEU A 29 16.20 12.55 -4.39
CA LEU A 29 16.31 13.10 -3.05
C LEU A 29 17.78 13.14 -2.59
N PRO A 30 18.23 14.23 -1.95
CA PRO A 30 19.59 14.33 -1.43
C PRO A 30 19.82 13.34 -0.28
N GLU A 31 21.07 12.94 -0.09
CA GLU A 31 21.48 12.00 0.95
C GLU A 31 21.02 12.46 2.35
N GLY A 32 20.36 11.57 3.07
CA GLY A 32 19.81 11.82 4.41
C GLY A 32 18.31 12.17 4.45
N VAL A 33 17.67 12.43 3.31
CA VAL A 33 16.21 12.67 3.29
C VAL A 33 15.44 11.36 3.13
N LYS A 34 14.84 10.88 4.22
CA LYS A 34 13.92 9.74 4.16
C LYS A 34 12.58 10.15 3.57
N MET A 35 12.06 9.29 2.70
CA MET A 35 10.71 9.39 2.16
C MET A 35 9.79 8.48 2.98
N THR A 36 8.74 9.05 3.57
CA THR A 36 7.76 8.30 4.36
C THR A 36 6.39 8.45 3.73
N LYS A 37 5.71 7.32 3.52
CA LYS A 37 4.37 7.27 2.94
C LYS A 37 3.34 6.98 4.05
N TYR A 38 2.26 7.74 4.08
CA TYR A 38 1.15 7.55 5.01
C TYR A 38 -0.15 7.28 4.26
N HIS A 39 -0.85 6.23 4.68
CA HIS A 39 -2.17 5.93 4.16
C HIS A 39 -3.22 6.83 4.84
N VAL A 40 -4.16 7.39 4.08
CA VAL A 40 -5.25 8.21 4.63
C VAL A 40 -6.49 7.37 4.93
N GLU A 41 -7.12 7.60 6.08
CA GLU A 41 -8.25 6.78 6.55
C GLU A 41 -9.62 7.18 5.99
N PHE A 42 -9.75 8.37 5.39
CA PHE A 42 -11.05 8.95 5.01
C PHE A 42 -11.59 8.44 3.66
N LEU A 43 -10.81 7.65 2.91
CA LEU A 43 -11.21 7.12 1.60
C LEU A 43 -11.59 5.64 1.69
N GLY A 44 -12.83 5.35 1.29
CA GLY A 44 -13.38 4.00 1.16
C GLY A 44 -13.84 3.37 2.48
N PRO A 45 -14.66 2.29 2.41
CA PRO A 45 -15.25 1.65 3.58
C PRO A 45 -14.22 0.96 4.49
N LEU A 46 -13.09 0.53 3.94
CA LEU A 46 -11.99 -0.12 4.68
C LEU A 46 -10.81 0.83 4.96
N GLY A 47 -11.02 2.15 4.89
CA GLY A 47 -9.93 3.13 5.00
C GLY A 47 -9.12 3.00 6.30
N LYS A 48 -9.77 2.76 7.44
CA LYS A 48 -9.11 2.56 8.74
C LYS A 48 -8.32 1.24 8.80
N ASP A 49 -8.93 0.15 8.34
CA ASP A 49 -8.29 -1.18 8.33
C ASP A 49 -7.05 -1.20 7.42
N LEU A 50 -7.14 -0.54 6.26
CA LEU A 50 -6.00 -0.38 5.34
C LEU A 50 -4.90 0.52 5.92
N THR A 51 -5.27 1.54 6.69
CA THR A 51 -4.30 2.40 7.39
C THR A 51 -3.54 1.59 8.45
N GLN A 52 -4.24 0.74 9.19
CA GLN A 52 -3.61 -0.17 10.14
C GLN A 52 -2.73 -1.22 9.45
N ALA A 53 -3.21 -1.82 8.36
CA ALA A 53 -2.42 -2.77 7.56
C ALA A 53 -1.15 -2.10 7.01
N TRP A 54 -1.23 -0.84 6.59
CA TRP A 54 -0.07 -0.06 6.17
C TRP A 54 0.92 0.18 7.30
N ALA A 55 0.44 0.48 8.51
CA ALA A 55 1.31 0.60 9.69
C ALA A 55 2.07 -0.70 10.00
N VAL A 56 1.41 -1.86 9.85
CA VAL A 56 2.06 -3.17 9.99
C VAL A 56 3.11 -3.38 8.89
N ALA A 57 2.81 -3.01 7.65
CA ALA A 57 3.75 -3.13 6.54
C ALA A 57 5.01 -2.26 6.73
N MET A 58 4.86 -1.04 7.25
CA MET A 58 5.97 -0.19 7.62
C MET A 58 6.82 -0.79 8.74
N ALA A 59 6.18 -1.38 9.76
CA ALA A 59 6.89 -2.04 10.85
C ALA A 59 7.68 -3.27 10.37
N LEU A 60 7.18 -3.97 9.35
CA LEU A 60 7.81 -5.15 8.74
C LEU A 60 8.80 -4.81 7.62
N GLY A 61 8.84 -3.57 7.13
CA GLY A 61 9.71 -3.16 6.02
C GLY A 61 9.34 -3.82 4.68
N VAL A 62 8.06 -4.14 4.47
CA VAL A 62 7.55 -4.83 3.27
C VAL A 62 6.70 -3.94 2.37
N GLU A 63 6.80 -2.62 2.53
CA GLU A 63 5.98 -1.62 1.82
C GLU A 63 6.03 -1.82 0.30
N ASP A 64 7.22 -1.90 -0.28
CA ASP A 64 7.38 -2.00 -1.74
C ASP A 64 6.78 -3.31 -2.29
N ARG A 65 6.74 -4.39 -1.50
CA ARG A 65 6.19 -5.69 -1.92
C ARG A 65 4.68 -5.75 -1.83
N ILE A 66 4.08 -5.06 -0.87
CA ILE A 66 2.63 -5.12 -0.62
C ILE A 66 1.86 -4.02 -1.36
N THR A 67 2.53 -2.96 -1.81
CA THR A 67 1.86 -1.79 -2.40
C THR A 67 1.07 -2.14 -3.67
N VAL A 68 1.72 -2.76 -4.65
CA VAL A 68 1.09 -3.18 -5.92
C VAL A 68 -0.06 -4.17 -5.70
N PRO A 69 0.12 -5.31 -5.01
CA PRO A 69 -0.97 -6.27 -4.83
C PRO A 69 -2.13 -5.69 -4.01
N MET A 70 -1.86 -4.75 -3.08
CA MET A 70 -2.93 -4.08 -2.33
C MET A 70 -3.73 -3.11 -3.20
N PHE A 71 -3.07 -2.35 -4.09
CA PHE A 71 -3.77 -1.52 -5.07
C PHE A 71 -4.62 -2.35 -6.01
N GLU A 72 -4.10 -3.47 -6.52
CA GLU A 72 -4.88 -4.38 -7.36
C GLU A 72 -6.06 -4.98 -6.61
N ALA A 73 -5.86 -5.42 -5.37
CA ALA A 73 -6.92 -5.98 -4.53
C ALA A 73 -8.02 -4.94 -4.24
N VAL A 74 -7.67 -3.67 -3.99
CA VAL A 74 -8.66 -2.64 -3.65
C VAL A 74 -9.37 -2.09 -4.90
N GLN A 75 -8.64 -1.91 -6.02
CA GLN A 75 -9.20 -1.29 -7.24
C GLN A 75 -9.81 -2.29 -8.21
N LYS A 76 -9.20 -3.47 -8.39
CA LYS A 76 -9.68 -4.51 -9.32
C LYS A 76 -10.65 -5.46 -8.64
N HIS A 77 -10.43 -5.82 -7.37
CA HIS A 77 -11.37 -6.63 -6.60
C HIS A 77 -12.32 -5.76 -5.76
N LYS A 78 -13.45 -5.35 -6.36
CA LYS A 78 -14.66 -5.00 -5.58
C LYS A 78 -15.00 -6.16 -4.64
N PRO A 79 -15.50 -5.90 -3.40
CA PRO A 79 -15.30 -6.75 -2.23
C PRO A 79 -15.60 -8.22 -2.54
N CYS A 80 -14.54 -8.99 -2.73
CA CYS A 80 -14.65 -10.42 -2.61
C CYS A 80 -14.81 -10.68 -1.11
N ARG A 81 -15.97 -11.24 -0.76
CA ARG A 81 -16.37 -11.96 0.47
C ARG A 81 -15.26 -12.11 1.54
N PRO A 82 -15.57 -11.94 2.85
CA PRO A 82 -14.57 -11.80 3.90
C PRO A 82 -13.51 -12.91 3.77
N LEU A 83 -12.25 -12.54 3.95
CA LEU A 83 -11.09 -13.41 3.82
C LEU A 83 -10.75 -14.08 5.17
N PRO A 84 -11.26 -15.29 5.48
CA PRO A 84 -10.55 -16.22 6.34
C PRO A 84 -9.63 -17.16 5.55
N ILE A 85 -9.56 -17.03 4.21
CA ILE A 85 -8.87 -18.01 3.35
C ILE A 85 -7.42 -17.61 3.03
N PHE A 86 -7.12 -16.32 2.80
CA PHE A 86 -5.76 -15.94 2.38
C PHE A 86 -4.74 -15.97 3.51
N VAL A 87 -5.15 -15.71 4.77
CA VAL A 87 -4.28 -15.89 5.94
C VAL A 87 -3.95 -17.38 6.19
N LYS A 88 -4.83 -18.31 5.79
CA LYS A 88 -4.55 -19.75 5.93
C LYS A 88 -3.56 -20.30 4.91
N SER A 89 -3.40 -19.66 3.74
CA SER A 89 -2.50 -20.15 2.70
C SER A 89 -1.03 -19.76 2.95
N SER A 90 -0.77 -18.58 3.53
CA SER A 90 0.58 -18.13 3.84
C SER A 90 1.10 -18.60 5.22
N LEU A 91 0.28 -19.30 6.01
CA LEU A 91 0.61 -19.75 7.37
C LEU A 91 0.41 -21.27 7.58
N MET A 92 0.66 -22.09 6.57
CA MET A 92 0.81 -23.55 6.75
C MET A 92 2.20 -23.99 6.26
N PRO A 93 3.09 -24.43 7.17
CA PRO A 93 4.26 -25.22 6.80
C PRO A 93 3.84 -26.70 6.79
N ALA A 94 3.89 -27.33 5.61
CA ALA A 94 4.12 -28.76 5.41
C ALA A 94 4.24 -29.04 3.90
#